data_AF-A0A2K2U0H6-F1
#
_entry.id   AF-A0A2K2U0H6-F1
#
_cell.length_a   1.000
_cell.length_b   1.000
_cell.length_c   1.000
_cell.angle_alpha   90.00
_cell.angle_beta   90.00
_cell.angle_gamma   90.00
#
_symmetry.space_group_name_H-M   'P 1'
#
loop_
_entity.id
_entity.type
_entity.pdbx_description
1 polymer ?
#
loop_
_entity_poly.entity_id
_entity_poly.type
_entity_poly.pdbx_seq_one_letter_code
_entity_poly.pdbx_strand_id
1 'polypeptide(L)'
;MKQPIIILTGPTAVGKTALSIELAHAVGGEIISADSMQVYRHMDIGSAKIRPEEMDGVPHHLIDVLEPTEEFNVVVFQSMAKEALNKIYGASHIPIVTGGTGFYIQALLYDIDFKEDDGNSQIRRELEHLAAEQGPQFMHDMLNEVDPESAKAIHPNNQKRVIRAIEYYRLTGERISAHNEEERQKESPYRFLYYVINTDRDKLYSQIDLRVDQMMENGLVDEVKMLSAMGCTRGMVSMQGLGYKEILDYINGECTLEEAVYILKRDTRHFAKRQLTWFKRERDVRWLNLPEFGYDRNLVLKKILDDVENERWS
;
A
#
# COMPACT_ATOMS: atom_id res chain seq x y z
N MET A 1 -20.35 -13.23 15.80
CA MET A 1 -20.66 -12.32 14.68
C MET A 1 -19.35 -11.80 14.11
N LYS A 2 -19.24 -11.62 12.79
CA LYS A 2 -18.03 -11.04 12.18
C LYS A 2 -17.86 -9.60 12.69
N GLN A 3 -16.65 -9.21 13.07
CA GLN A 3 -16.39 -7.87 13.61
C GLN A 3 -16.43 -6.81 12.50
N PRO A 4 -16.94 -5.60 12.78
CA PRO A 4 -17.07 -4.55 11.79
C PRO A 4 -15.72 -3.89 11.45
N ILE A 5 -15.46 -3.62 10.18
CA ILE A 5 -14.28 -2.87 9.73
C ILE A 5 -14.64 -1.96 8.56
N ILE A 6 -14.13 -0.74 8.54
CA ILE A 6 -14.29 0.17 7.39
C ILE A 6 -12.96 0.25 6.64
N ILE A 7 -13.00 0.09 5.32
CA ILE A 7 -11.86 0.34 4.44
C ILE A 7 -12.15 1.64 3.68
N LEU A 8 -11.28 2.64 3.83
CA LEU A 8 -11.37 3.91 3.09
C LEU A 8 -10.07 4.14 2.31
N THR A 9 -10.08 3.79 1.03
CA THR A 9 -8.91 3.86 0.15
C THR A 9 -9.17 4.67 -1.12
N GLY A 10 -8.20 4.68 -2.04
CA GLY A 10 -8.16 5.52 -3.23
C GLY A 10 -6.74 6.00 -3.56
N PRO A 11 -6.53 6.59 -4.74
CA PRO A 11 -5.21 7.02 -5.18
C PRO A 11 -4.61 8.08 -4.24
N THR A 12 -3.29 8.22 -4.24
CA THR A 12 -2.63 9.31 -3.51
C THR A 12 -3.18 10.68 -3.94
N ALA A 13 -3.16 11.66 -3.03
CA ALA A 13 -3.68 13.03 -3.22
C ALA A 13 -5.20 13.19 -3.47
N VAL A 14 -6.04 12.14 -3.35
CA VAL A 14 -7.50 12.26 -3.51
C VAL A 14 -8.26 12.81 -2.29
N GLY A 15 -7.56 13.13 -1.19
CA GLY A 15 -8.19 13.71 0.02
C GLY A 15 -8.71 12.71 1.05
N LYS A 16 -8.18 11.48 1.08
CA LYS A 16 -8.62 10.41 2.00
C LYS A 16 -8.46 10.78 3.47
N THR A 17 -7.30 11.33 3.85
CA THR A 17 -6.92 11.59 5.24
C THR A 17 -7.95 12.44 5.98
N ALA A 18 -8.40 13.51 5.34
CA ALA A 18 -9.36 14.42 5.96
C ALA A 18 -10.75 13.77 6.09
N LEU A 19 -11.18 12.95 5.12
CA LEU A 19 -12.42 12.19 5.23
C LEU A 19 -12.33 11.06 6.26
N SER A 20 -11.18 10.39 6.42
CA SER A 20 -11.02 9.33 7.42
C SER A 20 -11.15 9.86 8.84
N ILE A 21 -10.66 11.06 9.11
CA ILE A 21 -10.77 11.71 10.43
C ILE A 21 -12.23 12.06 10.75
N GLU A 22 -12.92 12.72 9.81
CA GLU A 22 -14.34 13.04 9.97
C GLU A 22 -15.20 11.79 10.18
N LEU A 23 -14.89 10.72 9.45
CA LEU A 23 -15.53 9.43 9.61
C LEU A 23 -15.23 8.82 10.99
N ALA A 24 -13.98 8.85 11.44
CA ALA A 24 -13.57 8.32 12.74
C ALA A 24 -14.32 9.01 13.89
N HIS A 25 -14.43 10.33 13.86
CA HIS A 25 -15.24 11.07 14.85
C HIS A 25 -16.71 10.66 14.82
N ALA A 26 -17.29 10.49 13.63
CA ALA A 26 -18.71 10.17 13.49
C ALA A 26 -19.07 8.75 13.96
N VAL A 27 -18.14 7.79 13.85
CA VAL A 27 -18.41 6.38 14.19
C VAL A 27 -17.73 5.91 15.48
N GLY A 28 -17.03 6.80 16.20
CA GLY A 28 -16.18 6.40 17.33
C GLY A 28 -15.08 5.42 16.91
N GLY A 29 -14.41 5.75 15.81
CA GLY A 29 -13.43 4.90 15.16
C GLY A 29 -11.98 5.32 15.40
N GLU A 30 -11.07 4.42 15.06
CA GLU A 30 -9.62 4.65 15.07
C GLU A 30 -9.03 4.23 13.72
N ILE A 31 -7.94 4.87 13.30
CA ILE A 31 -7.39 4.71 11.96
C ILE A 31 -6.19 3.77 11.97
N ILE A 32 -6.17 2.78 11.07
CA ILE A 32 -5.00 1.94 10.79
C ILE A 32 -4.44 2.37 9.44
N SER A 33 -3.18 2.83 9.41
CA SER A 33 -2.51 3.19 8.16
C SER A 33 -2.07 1.94 7.39
N ALA A 34 -2.61 1.75 6.18
CA ALA A 34 -2.21 0.78 5.18
C ALA A 34 -1.33 1.45 4.10
N ASP A 35 -0.28 2.11 4.55
CA ASP A 35 0.76 2.74 3.72
C ASP A 35 2.11 2.10 4.04
N SER A 36 2.93 1.83 3.02
CA SER A 36 4.22 1.17 3.22
C SER A 36 5.32 2.11 3.73
N MET A 37 5.13 3.43 3.61
CA MET A 37 6.16 4.43 3.89
C MET A 37 5.90 5.21 5.18
N GLN A 38 4.64 5.48 5.53
CA GLN A 38 4.31 6.25 6.75
C GLN A 38 4.65 5.52 8.07
N VAL A 39 4.93 4.21 8.00
CA VAL A 39 5.37 3.41 9.15
C VAL A 39 6.73 3.84 9.69
N TYR A 40 7.58 4.43 8.84
CA TYR A 40 8.96 4.76 9.17
C TYR A 40 9.07 6.13 9.84
N ARG A 41 9.82 6.18 10.93
CA ARG A 41 10.25 7.41 11.60
C ARG A 41 11.13 8.25 10.70
N HIS A 42 11.13 9.56 10.92
CA HIS A 42 11.98 10.52 10.21
C HIS A 42 11.71 10.67 8.71
N MET A 43 10.64 10.04 8.21
CA MET A 43 10.23 10.01 6.82
C MET A 43 8.85 10.66 6.69
N ASP A 44 8.79 11.98 6.89
CA ASP A 44 7.55 12.72 7.09
C ASP A 44 7.08 13.40 5.80
N ILE A 45 7.98 14.14 5.15
CA ILE A 45 7.68 14.96 3.97
C ILE A 45 7.45 14.06 2.75
N GLY A 46 8.39 13.16 2.45
CA GLY A 46 8.32 12.33 1.24
C GLY A 46 7.18 11.30 1.26
N SER A 47 6.80 10.84 2.45
CA SER A 47 5.64 9.95 2.65
C SER A 47 4.33 10.73 2.78
N ALA A 48 4.44 12.06 2.91
CA ALA A 48 3.40 12.99 3.28
C ALA A 48 2.53 12.42 4.41
N LYS A 49 3.24 12.10 5.50
CA LYS A 49 2.74 11.61 6.76
C LYS A 49 1.83 12.64 7.40
N ILE A 50 0.75 12.16 8.00
CA ILE A 50 -0.14 13.00 8.78
C ILE A 50 0.56 13.45 10.06
N ARG A 51 0.47 14.75 10.37
CA ARG A 51 1.03 15.33 11.60
C ARG A 51 0.06 15.16 12.79
N PRO A 52 0.56 15.12 14.04
CA PRO A 52 -0.30 15.00 15.22
C PRO A 52 -1.43 16.04 15.30
N GLU A 53 -1.16 17.27 14.90
CA GLU A 53 -2.15 18.35 14.84
C GLU A 53 -3.23 18.13 13.76
N GLU A 54 -2.89 17.42 12.68
CA GLU A 54 -3.83 17.07 11.61
C GLU A 54 -4.68 15.85 11.98
N MET A 55 -4.24 15.02 12.93
CA MET A 55 -4.99 13.85 13.39
C MET A 55 -6.27 14.23 14.16
N ASP A 56 -6.38 15.48 14.63
CA ASP A 56 -7.56 16.01 15.34
C ASP A 56 -8.03 15.11 16.50
N GLY A 57 -7.06 14.57 17.25
CA GLY A 57 -7.32 13.67 18.39
C GLY A 57 -7.71 12.23 18.02
N VAL A 58 -7.88 11.91 16.73
CA VAL A 58 -8.16 10.54 16.27
C VAL A 58 -6.89 9.69 16.34
N PRO A 59 -6.89 8.56 17.08
CA PRO A 59 -5.74 7.65 17.11
C PRO A 59 -5.43 7.09 15.72
N HIS A 60 -4.16 7.22 15.32
CA HIS A 60 -3.62 6.61 14.11
C HIS A 60 -2.60 5.53 14.49
N HIS A 61 -2.82 4.32 14.01
CA HIS A 61 -1.94 3.17 14.20
C HIS A 61 -1.07 2.96 12.96
N LEU A 62 0.09 2.32 13.17
CA LEU A 62 1.07 2.00 12.11
C LEU A 62 1.64 3.26 11.45
N ILE A 63 1.92 4.29 12.25
CA ILE A 63 2.66 5.49 11.86
C ILE A 63 3.80 5.65 12.88
N ASP A 64 5.02 5.92 12.41
CA ASP A 64 6.22 6.06 13.27
C ASP A 64 6.49 4.84 14.19
N VAL A 65 6.22 3.65 13.67
CA VAL A 65 6.36 2.38 14.40
C VAL A 65 7.64 1.64 14.08
N LEU A 66 8.38 2.05 13.05
CA LEU A 66 9.65 1.45 12.61
C LEU A 66 10.70 2.52 12.34
N GLU A 67 11.97 2.18 12.52
CA GLU A 67 13.12 2.94 12.01
C GLU A 67 13.33 2.66 10.51
N PRO A 68 13.85 3.62 9.73
CA PRO A 68 14.09 3.44 8.29
C PRO A 68 14.97 2.25 7.91
N THR A 69 15.76 1.73 8.83
CA THR A 69 16.63 0.55 8.64
C THR A 69 15.91 -0.78 8.87
N GLU A 70 14.73 -0.77 9.48
CA GLU A 70 13.96 -1.98 9.75
C GLU A 70 13.21 -2.45 8.51
N GLU A 71 13.06 -3.76 8.36
CA GLU A 71 12.33 -4.33 7.23
C GLU A 71 10.82 -4.21 7.42
N PHE A 72 10.12 -3.75 6.38
CA PHE A 72 8.67 -3.75 6.35
C PHE A 72 8.14 -4.46 5.11
N ASN A 73 7.27 -5.46 5.36
CA ASN A 73 6.64 -6.24 4.32
C ASN A 73 5.18 -6.54 4.71
N VAL A 74 4.46 -7.24 3.83
CA VAL A 74 3.03 -7.54 4.05
C VAL A 74 2.78 -8.38 5.31
N VAL A 75 3.71 -9.28 5.67
CA VAL A 75 3.59 -10.14 6.86
C VAL A 75 3.71 -9.29 8.13
N VAL A 76 4.70 -8.42 8.18
CA VAL A 76 4.89 -7.46 9.29
C VAL A 76 3.68 -6.53 9.39
N PHE A 77 3.23 -5.97 8.27
CA PHE A 77 2.00 -5.16 8.23
C PHE A 77 0.80 -5.92 8.79
N GLN A 78 0.53 -7.14 8.32
CA GLN A 78 -0.65 -7.91 8.73
C GLN A 78 -0.61 -8.22 10.24
N SER A 79 0.56 -8.56 10.78
CA SER A 79 0.76 -8.78 12.23
C SER A 79 0.45 -7.51 13.03
N MET A 80 1.10 -6.40 12.70
CA MET A 80 0.90 -5.13 13.41
C MET A 80 -0.53 -4.61 13.28
N ALA A 81 -1.15 -4.76 12.10
CA ALA A 81 -2.53 -4.37 11.87
C ALA A 81 -3.50 -5.23 12.70
N LYS A 82 -3.29 -6.55 12.81
CA LYS A 82 -4.11 -7.41 13.68
C LYS A 82 -3.99 -7.03 15.15
N GLU A 83 -2.79 -6.67 15.61
CA GLU A 83 -2.60 -6.15 16.97
C GLU A 83 -3.36 -4.84 17.19
N ALA A 84 -3.31 -3.92 16.23
CA ALA A 84 -4.08 -2.68 16.27
C ALA A 84 -5.59 -2.96 16.28
N LEU A 85 -6.08 -3.86 15.42
CA LEU A 85 -7.48 -4.29 15.41
C LEU A 85 -7.94 -4.78 16.79
N ASN A 86 -7.16 -5.65 17.43
CA ASN A 86 -7.49 -6.17 18.77
C ASN A 86 -7.58 -5.06 19.82
N LYS A 87 -6.70 -4.05 19.77
CA LYS A 87 -6.75 -2.90 20.67
C LYS A 87 -8.00 -2.06 20.44
N ILE A 88 -8.29 -1.72 19.18
CA ILE A 88 -9.44 -0.90 18.78
C ILE A 88 -10.75 -1.59 19.18
N TYR A 89 -10.90 -2.88 18.86
CA TYR A 89 -12.08 -3.66 19.26
C TYR A 89 -12.19 -3.81 20.78
N GLY A 90 -11.05 -3.97 21.49
CA GLY A 90 -11.02 -4.02 22.96
C GLY A 90 -11.50 -2.72 23.61
N ALA A 91 -11.31 -1.59 22.93
CA ALA A 91 -11.84 -0.28 23.32
C ALA A 91 -13.29 -0.04 22.86
N SER A 92 -13.94 -1.02 22.22
CA SER A 92 -15.27 -0.91 21.60
C SER A 92 -15.36 0.16 20.50
N HIS A 93 -14.23 0.46 19.84
CA HIS A 93 -14.17 1.36 18.70
C HIS A 93 -14.25 0.59 17.36
N ILE A 94 -14.51 1.33 16.28
CA ILE A 94 -14.57 0.79 14.92
C ILE A 94 -13.24 1.03 14.20
N PRO A 95 -12.53 -0.01 13.72
CA PRO A 95 -11.32 0.18 12.94
C PRO A 95 -11.62 0.71 11.53
N ILE A 96 -10.89 1.75 11.14
CA ILE A 96 -10.91 2.36 9.81
C ILE A 96 -9.53 2.16 9.18
N VAL A 97 -9.42 1.26 8.22
CA VAL A 97 -8.18 1.07 7.47
C VAL A 97 -8.13 2.08 6.34
N THR A 98 -7.16 2.97 6.37
CA THR A 98 -6.94 3.95 5.30
C THR A 98 -5.53 3.84 4.74
N GLY A 99 -5.36 4.12 3.46
CA GLY A 99 -4.06 4.01 2.82
C GLY A 99 -4.17 3.76 1.33
N GLY A 100 -3.04 3.54 0.69
CA GLY A 100 -2.92 3.37 -0.74
C GLY A 100 -2.43 1.99 -1.19
N THR A 101 -2.01 1.14 -0.25
CA THR A 101 -1.38 -0.15 -0.57
C THR A 101 -2.44 -1.25 -0.62
N GLY A 102 -3.08 -1.41 -1.78
CA GLY A 102 -4.18 -2.37 -1.97
C GLY A 102 -3.83 -3.80 -1.54
N PHE A 103 -2.59 -4.24 -1.76
CA PHE A 103 -2.14 -5.56 -1.33
C PHE A 103 -2.15 -5.75 0.19
N TYR A 104 -1.80 -4.71 0.96
CA TYR A 104 -1.84 -4.74 2.42
C TYR A 104 -3.28 -4.82 2.92
N ILE A 105 -4.16 -3.98 2.36
CA ILE A 105 -5.60 -4.01 2.66
C ILE A 105 -6.18 -5.40 2.38
N GLN A 106 -5.88 -5.98 1.22
CA GLN A 106 -6.35 -7.32 0.84
C GLN A 106 -5.83 -8.40 1.78
N ALA A 107 -4.54 -8.36 2.11
CA ALA A 107 -3.89 -9.30 3.03
C ALA A 107 -4.55 -9.29 4.42
N LEU A 108 -4.85 -8.11 4.95
CA LEU A 108 -5.56 -7.99 6.22
C LEU A 108 -7.02 -8.44 6.10
N LEU A 109 -7.72 -7.96 5.08
CA LEU A 109 -9.17 -8.16 4.94
C LEU A 109 -9.57 -9.61 4.72
N TYR A 110 -8.75 -10.38 4.01
CA TYR A 110 -9.02 -11.80 3.69
C TYR A 110 -8.19 -12.78 4.51
N ASP A 111 -7.41 -12.29 5.47
CA ASP A 111 -6.55 -13.11 6.33
C ASP A 111 -5.65 -14.07 5.52
N ILE A 112 -4.96 -13.50 4.53
CA ILE A 112 -4.07 -14.25 3.64
C ILE A 112 -2.96 -14.89 4.46
N ASP A 113 -2.73 -16.19 4.24
CA ASP A 113 -1.69 -16.94 4.93
C ASP A 113 -0.35 -16.79 4.22
N PHE A 114 0.66 -16.29 4.93
CA PHE A 114 2.01 -16.08 4.41
C PHE A 114 3.06 -17.04 4.99
N LYS A 115 2.64 -18.19 5.54
CA LYS A 115 3.50 -19.19 6.23
C LYS A 115 4.82 -19.58 5.55
N GLU A 116 5.01 -19.27 4.26
CA GLU A 116 6.16 -19.70 3.44
C GLU A 116 6.86 -18.54 2.72
N ASP A 117 6.70 -17.30 3.20
CA ASP A 117 7.43 -16.14 2.68
C ASP A 117 8.56 -15.72 3.64
N ASP A 118 9.52 -16.62 3.87
CA ASP A 118 10.72 -16.29 4.66
C ASP A 118 11.68 -15.35 3.91
N GLY A 119 11.35 -14.99 2.66
CA GLY A 119 11.97 -13.94 1.86
C GLY A 119 13.45 -14.16 1.48
N ASN A 120 14.10 -15.13 2.12
CA ASN A 120 15.55 -15.32 2.16
C ASN A 120 15.92 -16.81 2.12
N SER A 121 15.04 -17.63 1.54
CA SER A 121 15.31 -19.03 1.28
C SER A 121 16.57 -19.19 0.42
N GLN A 122 17.36 -20.23 0.69
CA GLN A 122 18.48 -20.60 -0.17
C GLN A 122 18.02 -20.78 -1.63
N ILE A 123 16.79 -21.28 -1.81
CA ILE A 123 16.13 -21.47 -3.11
C ILE A 123 15.99 -20.14 -3.86
N ARG A 124 15.59 -19.04 -3.21
CA ARG A 124 15.48 -17.74 -3.86
C ARG A 124 16.83 -17.27 -4.40
N ARG A 125 17.90 -17.40 -3.62
CA ARG A 125 19.24 -16.98 -4.05
C ARG A 125 19.73 -17.79 -5.24
N GLU A 126 19.46 -19.10 -5.24
CA GLU A 126 19.77 -19.97 -6.38
C GLU A 126 18.97 -19.57 -7.63
N LEU A 127 17.68 -19.28 -7.48
CA LEU A 127 16.83 -18.83 -8.59
C LEU A 127 17.22 -17.44 -9.12
N GLU A 128 17.62 -16.52 -8.24
CA GLU A 128 18.11 -15.19 -8.61
C GLU A 128 19.44 -15.29 -9.40
N HIS A 129 20.36 -16.16 -8.95
CA HIS A 129 21.60 -16.42 -9.67
C HIS A 129 21.32 -17.03 -11.05
N LEU A 130 20.45 -18.04 -11.11
CA LEU A 130 20.06 -18.69 -12.36
C LEU A 130 19.39 -17.71 -13.34
N ALA A 131 18.53 -16.83 -12.82
CA ALA A 131 17.88 -15.78 -13.60
C ALA A 131 18.89 -14.78 -14.17
N ALA A 132 19.94 -14.45 -13.41
CA ALA A 132 21.01 -13.57 -13.87
C ALA A 132 21.88 -14.22 -14.97
N GLU A 133 22.11 -15.53 -14.90
CA GLU A 133 22.92 -16.27 -15.87
C GLU A 133 22.16 -16.61 -17.16
N GLN A 134 20.93 -17.11 -17.05
CA GLN A 134 20.16 -17.67 -18.18
C GLN A 134 19.15 -16.67 -18.76
N GLY A 135 18.82 -15.63 -18.00
CA GLY A 135 17.95 -14.56 -18.43
C GLY A 135 16.44 -14.85 -18.32
N PRO A 136 15.60 -13.86 -18.68
CA PRO A 136 14.19 -13.86 -18.30
C PRO A 136 13.32 -14.94 -18.96
N GLN A 137 13.60 -15.27 -20.22
CA GLN A 137 12.79 -16.23 -20.97
C GLN A 137 12.99 -17.64 -20.41
N PHE A 138 14.22 -18.01 -20.09
CA PHE A 138 14.52 -19.32 -19.50
C PHE A 138 13.76 -19.54 -18.18
N MET A 139 13.77 -18.53 -17.30
CA MET A 139 13.01 -18.60 -16.05
C MET A 139 11.51 -18.71 -16.29
N HIS A 140 10.99 -18.05 -17.32
CA HIS A 140 9.58 -18.14 -17.68
C HIS A 140 9.19 -19.51 -18.24
N ASP A 141 10.06 -20.12 -19.05
CA ASP A 141 9.87 -21.48 -19.55
C ASP A 141 9.87 -22.48 -18.38
N MET A 142 10.79 -22.34 -17.42
CA MET A 142 10.78 -23.13 -16.17
C MET A 142 9.48 -22.95 -15.39
N LEU A 143 8.96 -21.73 -15.29
CA LEU A 143 7.67 -21.48 -14.65
C LEU A 143 6.55 -22.18 -15.42
N ASN A 144 6.56 -22.15 -16.75
CA ASN A 144 5.53 -22.77 -17.57
C ASN A 144 5.51 -24.30 -17.45
N GLU A 145 6.64 -24.93 -17.14
CA GLU A 145 6.69 -26.37 -16.85
C GLU A 145 5.99 -26.75 -15.54
N VAL A 146 6.12 -25.92 -14.50
CA VAL A 146 5.58 -26.22 -13.16
C VAL A 146 4.20 -25.62 -12.91
N ASP A 147 3.93 -24.43 -13.45
CA ASP A 147 2.68 -23.69 -13.30
C ASP A 147 2.34 -22.92 -14.60
N PRO A 148 1.74 -23.60 -15.60
CA PRO A 148 1.32 -22.98 -16.86
C PRO A 148 0.31 -21.84 -16.71
N GLU A 149 -0.49 -21.85 -15.65
CA GLU A 149 -1.49 -20.81 -15.38
C GLU A 149 -0.80 -19.51 -14.94
N SER A 150 0.13 -19.61 -13.98
CA SER A 150 0.96 -18.48 -13.57
C SER A 150 1.83 -17.98 -14.72
N ALA A 151 2.39 -18.85 -15.56
CA ALA A 151 3.17 -18.44 -16.73
C ALA A 151 2.35 -17.61 -17.73
N LYS A 152 1.07 -17.94 -17.94
CA LYS A 152 0.17 -17.11 -18.79
C LYS A 152 -0.13 -15.74 -18.18
N ALA A 153 -0.20 -15.65 -16.85
CA ALA A 153 -0.55 -14.42 -16.15
C ALA A 153 0.66 -13.50 -15.89
N ILE A 154 1.86 -14.06 -15.77
CA ILE A 154 3.09 -13.36 -15.41
C ILE A 154 3.94 -13.18 -16.66
N HIS A 155 4.21 -11.92 -17.04
CA HIS A 155 5.10 -11.61 -18.15
C HIS A 155 6.55 -12.02 -17.81
N PRO A 156 7.34 -12.56 -18.77
CA PRO A 156 8.73 -13.01 -18.53
C PRO A 156 9.61 -11.95 -17.86
N ASN A 157 9.51 -10.69 -18.27
CA ASN A 157 10.27 -9.59 -17.67
C ASN A 157 9.94 -9.29 -16.19
N ASN A 158 8.89 -9.87 -15.63
CA ASN A 158 8.56 -9.72 -14.21
C ASN A 158 9.28 -10.79 -13.37
N GLN A 159 10.61 -10.72 -13.35
CA GLN A 159 11.48 -11.71 -12.73
C GLN A 159 11.13 -11.98 -11.26
N LYS A 160 10.80 -10.95 -10.49
CA LYS A 160 10.39 -11.12 -9.08
C LYS A 160 9.19 -12.06 -8.93
N ARG A 161 8.18 -11.92 -9.79
CA ARG A 161 6.99 -12.79 -9.74
C ARG A 161 7.27 -14.18 -10.28
N VAL A 162 8.10 -14.30 -11.32
CA VAL A 162 8.52 -15.60 -11.86
C VAL A 162 9.29 -16.39 -10.81
N ILE A 163 10.31 -15.77 -10.20
CA ILE A 163 11.12 -16.38 -9.14
C ILE A 163 10.23 -16.78 -7.96
N ARG A 164 9.31 -15.91 -7.50
CA ARG A 164 8.40 -16.25 -6.39
C ARG A 164 7.51 -17.45 -6.71
N ALA A 165 6.99 -17.55 -7.93
CA ALA A 165 6.12 -18.66 -8.33
C ALA A 165 6.89 -20.00 -8.36
N ILE A 166 8.12 -19.99 -8.89
CA ILE A 166 8.99 -21.17 -8.91
C ILE A 166 9.46 -21.53 -7.49
N GLU A 167 9.82 -20.52 -6.69
CA GLU A 167 10.22 -20.67 -5.29
C GLU A 167 9.11 -21.35 -4.49
N TYR A 168 7.87 -20.86 -4.60
CA TYR A 168 6.70 -21.43 -3.93
C TYR A 168 6.55 -22.91 -4.29
N TYR A 169 6.54 -23.25 -5.58
CA TYR A 169 6.44 -24.63 -6.03
C TYR A 169 7.57 -25.53 -5.50
N ARG A 170 8.80 -25.02 -5.43
CA ARG A 170 9.94 -25.79 -4.89
C ARG A 170 9.87 -26.01 -3.38
N LEU A 171 9.29 -25.08 -2.63
CA LEU A 171 9.13 -25.18 -1.18
C LEU A 171 7.97 -26.10 -0.80
N THR A 172 6.86 -26.05 -1.52
CA THR A 172 5.60 -26.69 -1.13
C THR A 172 5.24 -27.92 -1.95
N GLY A 173 5.72 -27.98 -3.20
CA GLY A 173 5.21 -28.90 -4.22
C GLY A 173 3.87 -28.48 -4.83
N GLU A 174 3.31 -27.33 -4.44
CA GLU A 174 2.03 -26.82 -4.90
C GLU A 174 2.18 -25.66 -5.90
N ARG A 175 1.22 -25.51 -6.80
CA ARG A 175 1.21 -24.40 -7.77
C ARG A 175 0.73 -23.12 -7.09
N ILE A 176 1.45 -22.03 -7.27
CA ILE A 176 1.03 -20.73 -6.72
C ILE A 176 -0.28 -20.25 -7.36
N SER A 177 -0.59 -20.65 -8.61
CA SER A 177 -1.88 -20.36 -9.24
C SER A 177 -3.05 -20.94 -8.45
N ALA A 178 -2.92 -22.20 -8.02
CA ALA A 178 -3.94 -22.92 -7.26
C ALA A 178 -4.12 -22.29 -5.88
N HIS A 179 -3.02 -22.03 -5.16
CA HIS A 179 -3.07 -21.32 -3.88
C HIS A 179 -3.76 -19.95 -4.01
N ASN A 180 -3.39 -19.14 -5.02
CA ASN A 180 -4.04 -17.85 -5.25
C ASN A 180 -5.53 -17.97 -5.60
N GLU A 181 -5.95 -19.05 -6.26
CA GLU A 181 -7.36 -19.31 -6.56
C GLU A 181 -8.15 -19.67 -5.29
N GLU A 182 -7.58 -20.50 -4.42
CA GLU A 182 -8.16 -20.84 -3.12
C GLU A 182 -8.29 -19.60 -2.22
N GLU A 183 -7.23 -18.79 -2.11
CA GLU A 183 -7.27 -17.53 -1.34
C GLU A 183 -8.33 -16.57 -1.89
N ARG A 184 -8.58 -16.55 -3.21
CA ARG A 184 -9.65 -15.73 -3.81
C ARG A 184 -11.05 -16.22 -3.51
N GLN A 185 -11.23 -17.44 -3.05
CA GLN A 185 -12.52 -17.99 -2.65
C GLN A 185 -12.78 -17.82 -1.15
N LYS A 186 -11.76 -17.44 -0.36
CA LYS A 186 -11.94 -17.17 1.07
C LYS A 186 -12.87 -15.99 1.29
N GLU A 187 -13.80 -16.18 2.22
CA GLU A 187 -14.58 -15.08 2.76
C GLU A 187 -13.76 -14.30 3.78
N SER A 188 -13.95 -12.97 3.80
CA SER A 188 -13.38 -12.15 4.86
C SER A 188 -13.89 -12.60 6.24
N PRO A 189 -13.02 -12.70 7.27
CA PRO A 189 -13.46 -12.92 8.64
C PRO A 189 -14.16 -11.68 9.24
N TYR A 190 -14.10 -10.54 8.54
CA TYR A 190 -14.71 -9.29 8.97
C TYR A 190 -16.02 -9.01 8.23
N ARG A 191 -16.86 -8.21 8.88
CA ARG A 191 -18.00 -7.56 8.24
C ARG A 191 -17.52 -6.19 7.78
N PHE A 192 -17.27 -6.03 6.49
CA PHE A 192 -16.58 -4.85 5.99
C PHE A 192 -17.43 -3.95 5.10
N LEU A 193 -17.15 -2.65 5.18
CA LEU A 193 -17.56 -1.67 4.18
C LEU A 193 -16.32 -1.15 3.47
N TYR A 194 -16.20 -1.44 2.17
CA TYR A 194 -15.05 -1.06 1.37
C TYR A 194 -15.38 0.12 0.47
N TYR A 195 -14.75 1.26 0.70
CA TYR A 195 -14.88 2.47 -0.10
C TYR A 195 -13.59 2.82 -0.85
N VAL A 196 -13.74 3.16 -2.13
CA VAL A 196 -12.66 3.73 -2.96
C VAL A 196 -13.08 5.13 -3.38
N ILE A 197 -12.41 6.14 -2.82
CA ILE A 197 -12.56 7.53 -3.25
C ILE A 197 -11.84 7.69 -4.59
N ASN A 198 -12.52 8.32 -5.54
CA ASN A 198 -11.96 8.58 -6.85
C ASN A 198 -12.38 9.96 -7.37
N THR A 199 -11.62 10.50 -8.32
CA THR A 199 -11.89 11.80 -8.94
C THR A 199 -11.43 11.78 -10.40
N ASP A 200 -11.74 12.84 -11.15
CA ASP A 200 -11.25 13.01 -12.51
C ASP A 200 -9.73 12.97 -12.59
N ARG A 201 -9.22 12.33 -13.64
CA ARG A 201 -7.79 12.11 -13.84
C ARG A 201 -6.99 13.42 -13.85
N ASP A 202 -7.51 14.46 -14.50
CA ASP A 202 -6.82 15.74 -14.64
C ASP A 202 -6.70 16.47 -13.31
N LYS A 203 -7.76 16.43 -12.48
CA LYS A 203 -7.73 16.95 -11.11
C LYS A 203 -6.74 16.16 -10.25
N LEU A 204 -6.79 14.83 -10.32
CA LEU A 204 -5.87 13.96 -9.57
C LEU A 204 -4.41 14.27 -9.91
N TYR A 205 -4.09 14.43 -11.20
CA TYR A 205 -2.71 14.71 -11.63
C TYR A 205 -2.26 16.11 -11.23
N SER A 206 -3.15 17.11 -11.32
CA SER A 206 -2.84 18.46 -10.85
C SER A 206 -2.55 18.49 -9.35
N GLN A 207 -3.32 17.73 -8.55
CA GLN A 207 -3.10 17.59 -7.10
C GLN A 207 -1.80 16.86 -6.77
N ILE A 208 -1.46 15.82 -7.54
CA ILE A 208 -0.18 15.11 -7.40
C ILE A 208 0.99 16.07 -7.65
N ASP A 209 0.94 16.83 -8.74
CA ASP A 209 2.03 17.73 -9.12
C ASP A 209 2.21 18.83 -8.06
N LEU A 210 1.10 19.43 -7.59
CA LEU A 210 1.11 20.41 -6.50
C LEU A 210 1.68 19.83 -5.21
N ARG A 211 1.30 18.60 -4.83
CA ARG A 211 1.80 17.95 -3.62
C ARG A 211 3.31 17.72 -3.70
N VAL A 212 3.83 17.34 -4.86
CA VAL A 212 5.28 17.18 -5.05
C VAL A 212 5.98 18.53 -4.92
N ASP A 213 5.44 19.60 -5.51
CA ASP A 213 6.01 20.94 -5.37
C ASP A 213 6.05 21.38 -3.89
N GLN A 214 4.97 21.14 -3.14
CA GLN A 214 4.90 21.39 -1.70
C GLN A 214 5.91 20.55 -0.90
N MET A 215 6.15 19.28 -1.28
CA MET A 215 7.20 18.47 -0.64
C MET A 215 8.58 19.11 -0.81
N MET A 216 8.89 19.62 -2.00
CA MET A 216 10.15 20.30 -2.26
C MET A 216 10.28 21.58 -1.43
N GLU A 217 9.23 22.40 -1.39
CA GLU A 217 9.17 23.63 -0.58
C GLU A 217 9.32 23.35 0.92
N ASN A 218 8.75 22.25 1.39
CA ASN A 218 8.82 21.84 2.80
C ASN A 218 10.15 21.20 3.21
N GLY A 219 11.10 21.02 2.27
CA GLY A 219 12.44 20.52 2.58
C GLY A 219 12.64 19.02 2.38
N LEU A 220 11.95 18.38 1.42
CA LEU A 220 12.16 16.97 1.08
C LEU A 220 13.64 16.63 0.84
N VAL A 221 14.39 17.52 0.19
CA VAL A 221 15.82 17.31 -0.08
C VAL A 221 16.61 17.18 1.22
N ASP A 222 16.28 18.00 2.23
CA ASP A 222 17.00 18.01 3.50
C ASP A 222 16.61 16.81 4.37
N GLU A 223 15.34 16.37 4.32
CA GLU A 223 14.91 15.09 4.92
C GLU A 223 15.69 13.91 4.35
N VAL A 224 15.83 13.81 3.03
CA VAL A 224 16.57 12.70 2.40
C VAL A 224 18.07 12.76 2.69
N LYS A 225 18.67 13.96 2.76
CA LYS A 225 20.07 14.13 3.21
C LYS A 225 20.26 13.63 4.64
N MET A 226 19.34 13.96 5.54
CA MET A 226 19.38 13.50 6.92
C MET A 226 19.30 11.97 6.99
N LEU A 227 18.36 11.35 6.26
CA LEU A 227 18.21 9.89 6.19
C LEU A 227 19.47 9.22 5.63
N SER A 228 20.07 9.80 4.58
CA SER A 228 21.34 9.32 4.03
C SER A 228 22.48 9.40 5.06
N ALA A 229 22.56 10.49 5.82
CA ALA A 229 23.54 10.64 6.91
C ALA A 229 23.32 9.64 8.06
N MET A 230 22.08 9.18 8.28
CA MET A 230 21.75 8.10 9.22
C MET A 230 22.12 6.71 8.70
N GLY A 231 22.67 6.59 7.49
CA GLY A 231 23.05 5.32 6.87
C GLY A 231 21.97 4.68 6.01
N CYS A 232 20.88 5.40 5.69
CA CYS A 232 19.89 4.89 4.75
C CYS A 232 20.46 4.86 3.34
N THR A 233 20.33 3.72 2.66
CA THR A 233 20.86 3.54 1.31
C THR A 233 19.74 3.21 0.33
N ARG A 234 19.99 3.46 -0.96
CA ARG A 234 19.04 3.20 -2.05
C ARG A 234 18.49 1.77 -2.04
N GLY A 235 19.24 0.78 -1.57
CA GLY A 235 18.78 -0.62 -1.52
C GLY A 235 17.73 -0.94 -0.46
N MET A 236 17.51 -0.05 0.52
CA MET A 236 16.58 -0.29 1.63
C MET A 236 15.12 -0.09 1.20
N VAL A 237 14.21 -0.88 1.78
CA VAL A 237 12.77 -0.81 1.47
C VAL A 237 12.18 0.57 1.72
N SER A 238 12.56 1.20 2.84
CA SER A 238 12.20 2.59 3.17
C SER A 238 12.57 3.56 2.05
N MET A 239 13.80 3.46 1.53
CA MET A 239 14.31 4.36 0.48
C MET A 239 13.74 4.09 -0.90
N GLN A 240 12.99 3.00 -1.11
CA GLN A 240 12.30 2.72 -2.38
C GLN A 240 11.00 3.54 -2.56
N GLY A 241 10.58 4.27 -1.53
CA GLY A 241 9.46 5.20 -1.60
C GLY A 241 9.63 6.28 -2.66
N LEU A 242 8.51 6.70 -3.27
CA LEU A 242 8.49 7.85 -4.17
C LEU A 242 8.95 9.10 -3.41
N GLY A 243 9.91 9.81 -3.97
CA GLY A 243 10.50 11.02 -3.39
C GLY A 243 11.82 10.73 -2.69
N TYR A 244 12.04 9.53 -2.17
CA TYR A 244 13.30 9.18 -1.53
C TYR A 244 14.33 8.71 -2.55
N LYS A 245 13.99 7.71 -3.37
CA LYS A 245 14.92 7.16 -4.37
C LYS A 245 15.33 8.19 -5.43
N GLU A 246 14.40 9.04 -5.88
CA GLU A 246 14.68 10.07 -6.89
C GLU A 246 15.62 11.15 -6.34
N ILE A 247 15.42 11.54 -5.08
CA ILE A 247 16.27 12.54 -4.44
C ILE A 247 17.63 11.96 -4.03
N LEU A 248 17.70 10.68 -3.68
CA LEU A 248 18.99 9.98 -3.52
C LEU A 248 19.80 9.97 -4.81
N ASP A 249 19.16 9.77 -5.98
CA ASP A 249 19.85 9.83 -7.28
C ASP A 249 20.45 11.21 -7.55
N TYR A 250 19.70 12.26 -7.22
CA TYR A 250 20.19 13.63 -7.27
C TYR A 250 21.38 13.84 -6.31
N ILE A 251 21.27 13.41 -5.05
CA ILE A 251 22.33 13.55 -4.03
C ILE A 251 23.61 12.82 -4.46
N ASN A 252 23.48 11.68 -5.14
CA ASN A 252 24.60 10.90 -5.66
C ASN A 252 25.19 11.45 -6.97
N GLY A 253 24.60 12.51 -7.54
CA GLY A 253 25.06 13.12 -8.79
C GLY A 253 24.69 12.34 -10.05
N GLU A 254 23.69 11.44 -9.98
CA GLU A 254 23.21 10.65 -11.12
C GLU A 254 22.28 11.45 -12.05
N CYS A 255 21.61 12.49 -11.53
CA CYS A 255 20.73 13.39 -12.27
C CYS A 255 20.68 14.80 -11.65
N THR A 256 20.10 15.76 -12.36
CA THR A 256 19.84 17.10 -11.77
C THR A 256 18.61 17.08 -10.86
N LEU A 257 18.47 18.11 -10.01
CA LEU A 257 17.30 18.23 -9.13
C LEU A 257 16.00 18.36 -9.95
N GLU A 258 16.05 19.10 -11.05
CA GLU A 258 14.91 19.28 -11.97
C GLU A 258 14.49 17.94 -12.59
N GLU A 259 15.46 17.11 -12.99
CA GLU A 259 15.21 15.77 -13.50
C GLU A 259 14.61 14.85 -12.43
N ALA A 260 15.14 14.87 -11.21
CA ALA A 260 14.60 14.10 -10.08
C ALA A 260 13.14 14.48 -9.77
N VAL A 261 12.82 15.78 -9.72
CA VAL A 261 11.45 16.28 -9.49
C VAL A 261 10.52 15.89 -10.64
N TYR A 262 10.98 15.97 -11.89
CA TYR A 262 10.21 15.53 -13.04
C TYR A 262 9.87 14.04 -12.98
N ILE A 263 10.86 13.20 -12.65
CA ILE A 263 10.69 11.74 -12.47
C ILE A 263 9.71 11.46 -11.33
N LEU A 264 9.85 12.14 -10.20
CA LEU A 264 8.98 12.01 -9.04
C LEU A 264 7.52 12.28 -9.38
N LYS A 265 7.22 13.40 -10.06
CA LYS A 265 5.86 13.72 -10.52
C LYS A 265 5.30 12.64 -11.45
N ARG A 266 6.09 12.23 -12.45
CA ARG A 266 5.71 11.17 -13.40
C ARG A 266 5.38 9.86 -12.68
N ASP A 267 6.26 9.41 -11.79
CA ASP A 267 6.15 8.10 -11.15
C ASP A 267 5.08 8.08 -10.06
N THR A 268 4.78 9.23 -9.44
CA THR A 268 3.62 9.41 -8.56
C THR A 268 2.31 9.28 -9.34
N ARG A 269 2.20 9.87 -10.55
CA ARG A 269 1.04 9.67 -11.43
C ARG A 269 0.89 8.22 -11.88
N HIS A 270 2.00 7.55 -12.20
CA HIS A 270 2.00 6.11 -12.52
C HIS A 270 1.57 5.27 -11.32
N PHE A 271 2.01 5.61 -10.12
CA PHE A 271 1.60 4.93 -8.89
C PHE A 271 0.10 5.08 -8.64
N ALA A 272 -0.44 6.30 -8.73
CA ALA A 272 -1.88 6.55 -8.63
C ALA A 272 -2.69 5.72 -9.65
N LYS A 273 -2.21 5.62 -10.90
CA LYS A 273 -2.82 4.75 -11.93
C LYS A 273 -2.79 3.27 -11.55
N ARG A 274 -1.66 2.79 -10.99
CA ARG A 274 -1.53 1.40 -10.51
C ARG A 274 -2.50 1.12 -9.35
N GLN A 275 -2.64 2.05 -8.41
CA GLN A 275 -3.61 1.94 -7.30
C GLN A 275 -5.03 1.79 -7.83
N LEU A 276 -5.46 2.66 -8.76
CA LEU A 276 -6.78 2.55 -9.37
C LEU A 276 -6.98 1.22 -10.13
N THR A 277 -5.94 0.73 -10.80
CA THR A 277 -6.01 -0.58 -11.49
C THR A 277 -6.13 -1.73 -10.51
N TRP A 278 -5.50 -1.64 -9.33
CA TRP A 278 -5.67 -2.60 -8.25
C TRP A 278 -7.11 -2.60 -7.74
N PHE A 279 -7.61 -1.45 -7.32
CA PHE A 279 -8.95 -1.34 -6.71
C PHE A 279 -10.08 -1.73 -7.66
N LYS A 280 -9.90 -1.58 -8.98
CA LYS A 280 -10.87 -2.07 -9.98
C LYS A 280 -11.02 -3.59 -10.03
N ARG A 281 -10.06 -4.33 -9.49
CA ARG A 281 -10.08 -5.80 -9.43
C ARG A 281 -10.63 -6.33 -8.12
N GLU A 282 -10.78 -5.47 -7.12
CA GLU A 282 -11.32 -5.88 -5.81
C GLU A 282 -12.83 -6.07 -5.87
N ARG A 283 -13.30 -7.03 -5.07
CA ARG A 283 -14.71 -7.39 -4.96
C ARG A 283 -15.37 -6.57 -3.86
N ASP A 284 -16.69 -6.40 -3.95
CA ASP A 284 -17.51 -5.77 -2.90
C ASP A 284 -17.08 -4.33 -2.52
N VAL A 285 -16.56 -3.61 -3.52
CA VAL A 285 -16.10 -2.22 -3.40
C VAL A 285 -17.18 -1.22 -3.81
N ARG A 286 -17.38 -0.19 -2.98
CA ARG A 286 -18.21 0.98 -3.25
C ARG A 286 -17.33 2.12 -3.74
N TRP A 287 -17.49 2.51 -5.00
CA TRP A 287 -16.77 3.64 -5.58
C TRP A 287 -17.47 4.95 -5.23
N LEU A 288 -16.73 5.88 -4.63
CA LEU A 288 -17.19 7.22 -4.29
C LEU A 288 -16.49 8.21 -5.21
N ASN A 289 -17.10 8.48 -6.37
CA ASN A 289 -16.55 9.43 -7.32
C ASN A 289 -16.91 10.85 -6.89
N LEU A 290 -15.93 11.63 -6.43
CA LEU A 290 -16.13 13.00 -5.94
C LEU A 290 -16.98 13.91 -6.87
N PRO A 291 -16.88 13.83 -8.21
CA PRO A 291 -17.74 14.62 -9.10
C PRO A 291 -19.24 14.37 -8.92
N GLU A 292 -19.65 13.13 -8.59
CA GLU A 292 -21.05 12.76 -8.35
C GLU A 292 -21.62 13.40 -7.08
N PHE A 293 -20.74 13.78 -6.16
CA PHE A 293 -21.06 14.48 -4.92
C PHE A 293 -20.79 15.99 -5.01
N GLY A 294 -20.57 16.53 -6.22
CA GLY A 294 -20.23 17.95 -6.40
C GLY A 294 -18.91 18.35 -5.73
N TYR A 295 -18.01 17.39 -5.48
CA TYR A 295 -16.80 17.53 -4.67
C TYR A 295 -17.06 17.92 -3.20
N ASP A 296 -18.29 17.76 -2.71
CA ASP A 296 -18.63 18.01 -1.31
C ASP A 296 -18.36 16.75 -0.46
N ARG A 297 -17.31 16.84 0.35
CA ARG A 297 -16.90 15.79 1.28
C ARG A 297 -17.99 15.45 2.31
N ASN A 298 -18.82 16.41 2.71
CA ASN A 298 -19.91 16.15 3.66
C ASN A 298 -20.97 15.20 3.06
N LEU A 299 -21.24 15.32 1.76
CA LEU A 299 -22.15 14.41 1.07
C LEU A 299 -21.54 13.00 0.94
N VAL A 300 -20.23 12.92 0.73
CA VAL A 300 -19.51 11.63 0.73
C VAL A 300 -19.56 10.98 2.12
N LEU A 301 -19.27 11.75 3.18
CA LEU A 301 -19.34 11.28 4.56
C LEU A 301 -20.75 10.81 4.90
N LYS A 302 -21.77 11.60 4.59
CA LYS A 302 -23.17 11.23 4.80
C LYS A 302 -23.52 9.90 4.13
N LYS A 303 -23.09 9.70 2.88
CA LYS A 303 -23.31 8.44 2.16
C LYS A 303 -22.69 7.24 2.88
N ILE A 304 -21.49 7.40 3.45
CA ILE A 304 -20.81 6.36 4.23
C ILE A 304 -21.59 6.07 5.51
N LEU A 305 -22.03 7.10 6.24
CA LEU A 305 -22.79 6.94 7.48
C LEU A 305 -24.13 6.25 7.25
N ASP A 306 -24.85 6.62 6.18
CA ASP A 306 -26.10 5.97 5.78
C ASP A 306 -25.87 4.46 5.54
N ASP A 307 -24.75 4.07 4.92
CA ASP A 307 -24.42 2.65 4.70
C ASP A 307 -24.07 1.92 6.00
N VAL A 308 -23.32 2.57 6.91
CA VAL A 308 -22.98 2.02 8.23
C VAL A 308 -24.24 1.75 9.05
N GLU A 309 -25.19 2.69 9.07
CA GLU A 309 -26.47 2.53 9.76
C GLU A 309 -27.31 1.39 9.17
N ASN A 310 -27.38 1.30 7.84
CA ASN A 310 -28.14 0.26 7.14
C ASN A 310 -27.59 -1.16 7.37
N GLU A 311 -26.28 -1.29 7.56
CA GLU A 311 -25.68 -2.57 7.92
C GLU A 311 -26.05 -2.99 9.35
N ARG A 312 -26.56 -2.13 10.24
CA ARG A 312 -26.89 -2.52 11.63
C ARG A 312 -25.74 -3.28 12.29
N TRP A 313 -24.61 -2.60 12.49
CA TRP A 313 -23.52 -3.11 13.33
C TRP A 313 -23.94 -3.03 14.81
N SER A 314 -24.99 -3.79 15.16
CA SER A 314 -25.59 -3.90 16.49
C SER A 314 -25.33 -5.29 17.07
#